data_AF-Q01U16-F1
#
_entry.id   AF-Q01U16-F1
#
_cell.length_a   1.000
_cell.length_b   1.000
_cell.length_c   1.000
_cell.angle_alpha   90.00
_cell.angle_beta   90.00
_cell.angle_gamma   90.00
#
_symmetry.space_group_name_H-M   'P 1'
#
loop_
_entity.id
_entity.type
_entity.pdbx_description
1 polymer ?
#
loop_
_entity_poly.entity_id
_entity_poly.type
_entity_poly.pdbx_seq_one_letter_code
_entity_poly.pdbx_strand_id
1 'polypeptide(L)'
;MALLSGARALASLDNPAARQAFAEGVQLVEHLPLRTHSLGHVLNDAVRYGALVDPVAAIALFRRLQSDYPRHPGHIAGTMLVQSLAQGGEINAALELLEDPACDTRGAGIILHLTPDPALQRRAMVAARDRWRRLRQDPESVGGFQRHEFPQLFSQHRQVLDAKEQAAWLDELLQAIEYDPDQETNSGFGENVRFHSTRDTHLFQILGVLRALKPPEEVDAILRRYPEVAAAAQIYPLGLESLMSLRPPAGTAGGGRIGSGSGSGFGSRDRRLPGPSTVPELLEEARRLHREDIDPGDPNLAPHVFWPSCHAYKLALYWAGRHSGMDAEPLLDQVPDIDFAILAAIEFAAGVLGLPEPFGVRMEHHPKRHG
;
A
#
# COMPACT_ATOMS: atom_id res chain seq x y z
N MET A 1 -0.23 -12.37 -17.77
CA MET A 1 -0.15 -10.97 -17.28
C MET A 1 -0.75 -9.97 -18.25
N ALA A 2 -0.43 -10.01 -19.55
CA ALA A 2 -0.99 -9.08 -20.54
C ALA A 2 -2.53 -8.99 -20.50
N LEU A 3 -3.26 -10.12 -20.42
CA LEU A 3 -4.73 -10.11 -20.30
C LEU A 3 -5.22 -9.38 -19.04
N LEU A 4 -4.58 -9.58 -17.88
CA LEU A 4 -4.95 -8.93 -16.63
C LEU A 4 -4.69 -7.42 -16.67
N SER A 5 -3.51 -7.01 -17.17
CA SER A 5 -3.19 -5.59 -17.33
C SER A 5 -4.07 -4.93 -18.41
N GLY A 6 -4.35 -5.64 -19.50
CA GLY A 6 -5.23 -5.19 -20.58
C GLY A 6 -6.68 -5.04 -20.15
N ALA A 7 -7.18 -5.93 -19.30
CA ALA A 7 -8.53 -5.84 -18.73
C ALA A 7 -8.76 -4.50 -18.03
N ARG A 8 -7.76 -3.98 -17.32
CA ARG A 8 -7.83 -2.65 -16.70
C ARG A 8 -8.03 -1.53 -17.72
N ALA A 9 -7.26 -1.54 -18.82
CA ALA A 9 -7.42 -0.53 -19.88
C ALA A 9 -8.78 -0.67 -20.58
N LEU A 10 -9.19 -1.91 -20.84
CA LEU A 10 -10.50 -2.23 -21.41
C LEU A 10 -11.65 -1.78 -20.51
N ALA A 11 -11.52 -1.80 -19.19
CA ALA A 11 -12.62 -1.44 -18.29
C ALA A 11 -13.15 -0.01 -18.50
N SER A 12 -12.31 0.89 -19.01
CA SER A 12 -12.72 2.25 -19.39
C SER A 12 -13.35 2.38 -20.78
N LEU A 13 -13.25 1.34 -21.63
CA LEU A 13 -13.69 1.36 -23.03
C LEU A 13 -14.86 0.40 -23.29
N ASP A 14 -14.74 -0.83 -22.78
CA ASP A 14 -15.67 -1.94 -22.96
C ASP A 14 -15.64 -2.83 -21.70
N ASN A 15 -16.60 -2.60 -20.80
CA ASN A 15 -16.66 -3.32 -19.52
C ASN A 15 -16.90 -4.83 -19.69
N PRO A 16 -17.82 -5.31 -20.55
CA PRO A 16 -17.93 -6.73 -20.87
C PRO A 16 -16.63 -7.37 -21.35
N ALA A 17 -15.93 -6.75 -22.32
CA ALA A 17 -14.66 -7.28 -22.81
C ALA A 17 -13.57 -7.28 -21.73
N ALA A 18 -13.55 -6.25 -20.87
CA ALA A 18 -12.65 -6.19 -19.73
C ALA A 18 -12.87 -7.35 -18.75
N ARG A 19 -14.12 -7.64 -18.40
CA ARG A 19 -14.47 -8.75 -17.50
C ARG A 19 -14.10 -10.10 -18.10
N GLN A 20 -14.33 -10.28 -19.39
CA GLN A 20 -13.91 -11.49 -20.10
C GLN A 20 -12.38 -11.65 -20.07
N ALA A 21 -11.63 -10.61 -20.44
CA ALA A 21 -10.17 -10.63 -20.42
C ALA A 21 -9.62 -10.89 -18.99
N PHE A 22 -10.26 -10.33 -17.97
CA PHE A 22 -9.91 -10.58 -16.58
C PHE A 22 -10.14 -12.05 -16.20
N ALA A 23 -11.32 -12.61 -16.49
CA ALA A 23 -11.66 -14.00 -16.17
C ALA A 23 -10.71 -14.99 -16.88
N GLU A 24 -10.47 -14.80 -18.19
CA GLU A 24 -9.52 -15.60 -18.96
C GLU A 24 -8.10 -15.47 -18.40
N GLY A 25 -7.69 -14.25 -18.03
CA GLY A 25 -6.40 -13.98 -17.41
C GLY A 25 -6.21 -14.74 -16.10
N VAL A 26 -7.21 -14.73 -15.21
CA VAL A 26 -7.17 -15.48 -13.93
C VAL A 26 -7.09 -16.99 -14.20
N GLN A 27 -7.93 -17.51 -15.10
CA GLN A 27 -7.94 -18.92 -15.45
C GLN A 27 -6.59 -19.38 -15.99
N LEU A 28 -5.96 -18.62 -16.89
CA LEU A 28 -4.65 -18.97 -17.44
C LEU A 28 -3.57 -19.00 -16.35
N VAL A 29 -3.58 -18.05 -15.42
CA VAL A 29 -2.60 -17.98 -14.33
C VAL A 29 -2.62 -19.25 -13.47
N GLU A 30 -3.80 -19.79 -13.18
CA GLU A 30 -3.95 -21.02 -12.39
C GLU A 30 -3.28 -22.25 -13.03
N HIS A 31 -3.09 -22.22 -14.35
CA HIS A 31 -2.50 -23.32 -15.11
C HIS A 31 -1.02 -23.08 -15.45
N LEU A 32 -0.44 -21.94 -15.04
CA LEU A 32 0.96 -21.65 -15.32
C LEU A 32 1.87 -22.54 -14.44
N PRO A 33 2.97 -23.09 -15.00
CA PRO A 33 3.94 -23.90 -14.26
C PRO A 33 4.88 -23.01 -13.42
N LEU A 34 4.32 -22.10 -12.62
CA LEU A 34 5.06 -21.21 -11.73
C LEU A 34 5.22 -21.84 -10.35
N ARG A 35 6.33 -21.50 -9.67
CA ARG A 35 6.49 -21.81 -8.25
C ARG A 35 5.38 -21.11 -7.46
N THR A 36 4.89 -21.75 -6.40
CA THR A 36 3.86 -21.25 -5.48
C THR A 36 4.04 -19.77 -5.12
N HIS A 37 5.27 -19.36 -4.81
CA HIS A 37 5.58 -17.97 -4.47
C HIS A 37 5.31 -16.98 -5.60
N SER A 38 5.78 -17.30 -6.81
CA SER A 38 5.57 -16.46 -8.00
C SER A 38 4.10 -16.43 -8.40
N LEU A 39 3.40 -17.57 -8.29
CA LEU A 39 1.97 -17.67 -8.55
C LEU A 39 1.17 -16.76 -7.60
N GLY A 40 1.52 -16.73 -6.31
CA GLY A 40 0.92 -15.83 -5.33
C GLY A 40 1.07 -14.35 -5.69
N HIS A 41 2.22 -13.93 -6.23
CA HIS A 41 2.42 -12.55 -6.71
C HIS A 41 1.55 -12.22 -7.91
N VAL A 42 1.49 -13.11 -8.90
CA VAL A 42 0.63 -12.92 -10.08
C VAL A 42 -0.84 -12.79 -9.67
N LEU A 43 -1.30 -13.66 -8.78
CA LEU A 43 -2.70 -13.65 -8.34
C LEU A 43 -3.02 -12.44 -7.43
N ASN A 44 -2.05 -11.95 -6.65
CA ASN A 44 -2.19 -10.66 -5.96
C ASN A 44 -2.36 -9.49 -6.94
N ASP A 45 -1.58 -9.46 -8.03
CA ASP A 45 -1.78 -8.46 -9.08
C ASP A 45 -3.12 -8.63 -9.80
N ALA A 46 -3.57 -9.87 -10.01
CA ALA A 46 -4.90 -10.14 -10.54
C ALA A 46 -6.00 -9.56 -9.62
N VAL A 47 -5.93 -9.73 -8.30
CA VAL A 47 -6.88 -9.10 -7.37
C VAL A 47 -6.91 -7.58 -7.55
N ARG A 48 -5.74 -6.94 -7.71
CA ARG A 48 -5.64 -5.48 -7.91
C ARG A 48 -6.27 -5.02 -9.22
N TYR A 49 -6.02 -5.74 -10.31
CA TYR A 49 -6.65 -5.45 -11.59
C TYR A 49 -8.16 -5.70 -11.55
N GLY A 50 -8.57 -6.83 -10.96
CA GLY A 50 -9.97 -7.18 -10.76
C GLY A 50 -10.72 -6.12 -9.96
N ALA A 51 -10.09 -5.49 -8.97
CA ALA A 51 -10.69 -4.42 -8.19
C ALA A 51 -11.19 -3.23 -9.03
N LEU A 52 -10.60 -3.01 -10.21
CA LEU A 52 -11.00 -1.97 -11.16
C LEU A 52 -11.96 -2.47 -12.25
N VAL A 53 -12.02 -3.79 -12.48
CA VAL A 53 -12.72 -4.41 -13.62
C VAL A 53 -14.01 -5.10 -13.16
N ASP A 54 -13.86 -6.00 -12.19
CA ASP A 54 -14.91 -6.81 -11.59
C ASP A 54 -14.61 -7.00 -10.09
N PRO A 55 -15.06 -6.08 -9.23
CA PRO A 55 -14.76 -6.14 -7.80
C PRO A 55 -15.32 -7.39 -7.12
N VAL A 56 -16.44 -7.95 -7.61
CA VAL A 56 -17.02 -9.17 -7.05
C VAL A 56 -16.10 -10.36 -7.31
N ALA A 57 -15.64 -10.51 -8.56
CA ALA A 57 -14.69 -11.56 -8.92
C ALA A 57 -13.35 -11.37 -8.19
N ALA A 58 -12.90 -10.13 -8.00
CA ALA A 58 -11.68 -9.81 -7.25
C ALA A 58 -11.79 -10.19 -5.76
N ILE A 59 -12.93 -9.95 -5.11
CA ILE A 59 -13.19 -10.38 -3.72
C ILE A 59 -13.16 -11.91 -3.62
N ALA A 60 -13.83 -12.60 -4.56
CA ALA A 60 -13.83 -14.07 -4.59
C ALA A 60 -12.42 -14.63 -4.77
N LEU A 61 -11.64 -14.06 -5.69
CA LEU A 61 -10.25 -14.42 -5.91
C LEU A 61 -9.42 -14.17 -4.66
N PHE A 62 -9.53 -12.99 -4.05
CA PHE A 62 -8.81 -12.62 -2.83
C PHE A 62 -9.04 -13.62 -1.70
N ARG A 63 -10.31 -13.96 -1.40
CA ARG A 63 -10.65 -14.93 -0.35
C ARG A 63 -10.08 -16.32 -0.63
N ARG A 64 -10.10 -16.77 -1.89
CA ARG A 64 -9.49 -18.05 -2.27
C ARG A 64 -7.98 -18.06 -2.06
N LEU A 65 -7.28 -16.98 -2.40
CA LEU A 65 -5.83 -16.88 -2.19
C LEU A 65 -5.44 -17.00 -0.71
N GLN A 66 -6.27 -16.50 0.19
CA GLN A 66 -6.02 -16.57 1.63
C GLN A 66 -6.16 -18.00 2.17
N SER A 67 -7.09 -18.77 1.60
CA SER A 67 -7.25 -20.20 1.90
C SER A 67 -6.07 -21.02 1.37
N ASP A 68 -5.68 -20.78 0.12
CA ASP A 68 -4.70 -21.63 -0.58
C ASP A 68 -3.25 -21.25 -0.24
N TYR A 69 -3.00 -20.00 0.15
CA TYR A 69 -1.66 -19.45 0.39
C TYR A 69 -1.58 -18.58 1.67
N PRO A 70 -1.84 -19.16 2.87
CA PRO A 70 -1.96 -18.40 4.13
C PRO A 70 -0.67 -17.68 4.55
N ARG A 71 0.49 -18.06 4.00
CA ARG A 71 1.80 -17.45 4.30
C ARG A 71 2.23 -16.35 3.31
N HIS A 72 1.37 -15.97 2.36
CA HIS A 72 1.70 -14.89 1.43
C HIS A 72 1.12 -13.55 1.89
N PRO A 73 1.85 -12.44 1.66
CA PRO A 73 1.42 -11.10 2.06
C PRO A 73 0.29 -10.59 1.16
N GLY A 74 -0.88 -11.25 1.20
CA GLY A 74 -2.10 -10.79 0.54
C GLY A 74 -2.63 -9.48 1.14
N HIS A 75 -2.01 -8.99 2.21
CA HIS A 75 -2.33 -7.74 2.90
C HIS A 75 -2.41 -6.53 1.96
N ILE A 76 -1.46 -6.38 1.03
CA ILE A 76 -1.45 -5.24 0.10
C ILE A 76 -2.61 -5.34 -0.90
N ALA A 77 -2.90 -6.54 -1.41
CA ALA A 77 -4.00 -6.75 -2.34
C ALA A 77 -5.36 -6.47 -1.67
N GLY A 78 -5.52 -6.88 -0.41
CA GLY A 78 -6.70 -6.57 0.41
C GLY A 78 -6.89 -5.06 0.61
N THR A 79 -5.85 -4.34 1.04
CA THR A 79 -5.90 -2.86 1.19
C THR A 79 -6.28 -2.18 -0.12
N MET A 80 -5.71 -2.61 -1.24
CA MET A 80 -6.00 -2.02 -2.55
C MET A 80 -7.43 -2.33 -3.02
N LEU A 81 -7.93 -3.53 -2.75
CA LEU A 81 -9.31 -3.88 -3.07
C LEU A 81 -10.29 -3.04 -2.24
N VAL A 82 -10.03 -2.84 -0.94
CA VAL A 82 -10.77 -1.88 -0.10
C VAL A 82 -10.72 -0.48 -0.69
N GLN A 83 -9.54 -0.02 -1.12
CA GLN A 83 -9.37 1.29 -1.74
C GLN A 83 -10.19 1.45 -3.01
N SER A 84 -10.09 0.50 -3.94
CA SER A 84 -10.79 0.55 -5.22
C SER A 84 -12.30 0.52 -5.04
N LEU A 85 -12.81 -0.35 -4.16
CA LEU A 85 -14.23 -0.39 -3.79
C LEU A 85 -14.68 0.96 -3.22
N ALA A 86 -13.94 1.51 -2.26
CA ALA A 86 -14.29 2.78 -1.63
C ALA A 86 -14.25 3.95 -2.62
N GLN A 87 -13.24 4.02 -3.49
CA GLN A 87 -13.14 5.03 -4.54
C GLN A 87 -14.22 4.91 -5.61
N GLY A 88 -14.69 3.68 -5.88
CA GLY A 88 -15.81 3.40 -6.76
C GLY A 88 -17.19 3.71 -6.16
N GLY A 89 -17.25 4.16 -4.91
CA GLY A 89 -18.50 4.44 -4.19
C GLY A 89 -19.10 3.23 -3.47
N GLU A 90 -18.50 2.06 -3.58
CA GLU A 90 -18.93 0.80 -2.97
C GLU A 90 -18.43 0.68 -1.51
N ILE A 91 -18.71 1.70 -0.70
CA ILE A 91 -18.18 1.83 0.68
C ILE A 91 -18.59 0.65 1.56
N ASN A 92 -19.82 0.13 1.41
CA ASN A 92 -20.28 -1.02 2.20
C ASN A 92 -19.52 -2.31 1.87
N ALA A 93 -19.28 -2.58 0.58
CA ALA A 93 -18.46 -3.72 0.17
C ALA A 93 -17.01 -3.57 0.65
N ALA A 94 -16.47 -2.35 0.62
CA ALA A 94 -15.14 -2.05 1.17
C ALA A 94 -15.08 -2.32 2.69
N LEU A 95 -16.12 -1.96 3.44
CA LEU A 95 -16.23 -2.24 4.88
C LEU A 95 -16.39 -3.73 5.18
N GLU A 96 -17.23 -4.45 4.45
CA GLU A 96 -17.38 -5.90 4.59
C GLU A 96 -16.05 -6.63 4.35
N LEU A 97 -15.27 -6.15 3.38
CA LEU A 97 -13.94 -6.68 3.15
C LEU A 97 -12.96 -6.31 4.27
N LEU A 98 -13.02 -5.08 4.80
CA LEU A 98 -12.19 -4.66 5.94
C LEU A 98 -12.50 -5.46 7.22
N GLU A 99 -13.76 -5.89 7.39
CA GLU A 99 -14.20 -6.74 8.50
C GLU A 99 -13.71 -8.20 8.35
N ASP A 100 -13.42 -8.62 7.12
CA ASP A 100 -12.84 -9.92 6.80
C ASP A 100 -11.46 -10.06 7.49
N PRO A 101 -11.22 -11.13 8.28
CA PRO A 101 -9.94 -11.37 8.92
C PRO A 101 -8.73 -11.35 7.99
N ALA A 102 -8.91 -11.62 6.70
CA ALA A 102 -7.82 -11.60 5.73
C ALA A 102 -7.34 -10.18 5.36
N CYS A 103 -8.18 -9.16 5.59
CA CYS A 103 -7.87 -7.79 5.19
C CYS A 103 -6.96 -7.08 6.21
N ASP A 104 -6.18 -6.13 5.70
CA ASP A 104 -5.23 -5.31 6.44
C ASP A 104 -5.88 -4.02 6.95
N THR A 105 -5.42 -3.53 8.10
CA THR A 105 -5.91 -2.34 8.80
C THR A 105 -5.79 -1.04 7.99
N ARG A 106 -4.85 -0.94 7.05
CA ARG A 106 -4.67 0.25 6.20
C ARG A 106 -5.90 0.64 5.40
N GLY A 107 -6.75 -0.33 5.05
CA GLY A 107 -7.99 -0.06 4.32
C GLY A 107 -8.91 0.90 5.08
N ALA A 108 -8.87 0.87 6.42
CA ALA A 108 -9.70 1.73 7.26
C ALA A 108 -9.40 3.22 7.07
N GLY A 109 -8.12 3.61 6.98
CA GLY A 109 -7.73 5.01 6.76
C GLY A 109 -8.27 5.58 5.46
N ILE A 110 -8.37 4.74 4.43
CA ILE A 110 -8.92 5.13 3.12
C ILE A 110 -10.42 5.39 3.22
N ILE A 111 -11.16 4.49 3.87
CA ILE A 111 -12.60 4.66 4.10
C ILE A 111 -12.85 5.92 4.91
N LEU A 112 -12.08 6.14 5.99
CA LEU A 112 -12.19 7.32 6.86
C LEU A 112 -12.00 8.64 6.10
N HIS A 113 -11.16 8.65 5.07
CA HIS A 113 -10.94 9.83 4.24
C HIS A 113 -12.01 10.03 3.16
N LEU A 114 -12.56 8.95 2.60
CA LEU A 114 -13.48 9.01 1.46
C LEU A 114 -14.96 9.14 1.85
N THR A 115 -15.35 8.65 3.03
CA THR A 115 -16.74 8.75 3.48
C THR A 115 -16.94 9.91 4.47
N PRO A 116 -17.91 10.80 4.25
CA PRO A 116 -18.29 11.82 5.22
C PRO A 116 -19.25 11.28 6.30
N ASP A 117 -19.77 10.06 6.15
CA ASP A 117 -20.75 9.47 7.07
C ASP A 117 -20.07 9.01 8.37
N PRO A 118 -20.36 9.64 9.53
CA PRO A 118 -19.75 9.27 10.81
C PRO A 118 -20.02 7.82 11.23
N ALA A 119 -21.17 7.24 10.84
CA ALA A 119 -21.48 5.85 11.18
C ALA A 119 -20.57 4.87 10.43
N LEU A 120 -20.31 5.14 9.13
CA LEU A 120 -19.40 4.34 8.32
C LEU A 120 -17.94 4.54 8.74
N GLN A 121 -17.55 5.77 9.09
CA GLN A 121 -16.24 6.07 9.67
C GLN A 121 -16.01 5.29 10.98
N ARG A 122 -17.00 5.33 11.89
CA ARG A 122 -16.94 4.58 13.15
C ARG A 122 -16.86 3.07 12.90
N ARG A 123 -17.62 2.53 11.94
CA ARG A 123 -17.56 1.12 11.54
C ARG A 123 -16.16 0.72 11.04
N ALA A 124 -15.53 1.55 10.21
CA ALA A 124 -14.15 1.33 9.75
C ALA A 124 -13.15 1.31 10.92
N MET A 125 -13.28 2.23 11.88
CA MET A 125 -12.43 2.27 13.09
C MET A 125 -12.59 1.02 13.96
N VAL A 126 -13.83 0.54 14.13
CA VAL A 126 -14.11 -0.69 14.89
C VAL A 126 -13.48 -1.91 14.20
N ALA A 127 -13.66 -2.05 12.89
CA ALA A 127 -13.04 -3.13 12.11
C ALA A 127 -11.51 -3.11 12.25
N ALA A 128 -10.89 -1.94 12.17
CA ALA A 128 -9.45 -1.79 12.36
C ALA A 128 -8.99 -2.19 13.77
N ARG A 129 -9.72 -1.77 14.81
CA ARG A 129 -9.43 -2.15 16.21
C ARG A 129 -9.56 -3.66 16.43
N ASP A 130 -10.62 -4.28 15.92
CA ASP A 130 -10.86 -5.71 16.08
C ASP A 130 -9.82 -6.55 15.32
N ARG A 131 -9.31 -6.05 14.21
CA ARG A 131 -8.16 -6.65 13.51
C ARG A 131 -6.88 -6.52 14.33
N TRP A 132 -6.59 -5.33 14.85
CA TRP A 132 -5.44 -5.10 15.73
C TRP A 132 -5.46 -6.02 16.96
N ARG A 133 -6.62 -6.19 17.61
CA ARG A 133 -6.80 -7.13 18.73
C ARG A 133 -6.49 -8.57 18.35
N ARG A 134 -6.99 -9.04 17.21
CA ARG A 134 -6.72 -10.40 16.72
C ARG A 134 -5.23 -10.61 16.44
N LEU A 135 -4.59 -9.65 15.78
CA LEU A 135 -3.16 -9.71 15.50
C LEU A 135 -2.32 -9.78 16.78
N ARG A 136 -2.71 -9.08 17.85
CA ARG A 136 -2.04 -9.15 19.16
C ARG A 136 -2.09 -10.55 19.79
N GLN A 137 -3.19 -11.26 19.60
CA GLN A 137 -3.41 -12.60 20.17
C GLN A 137 -2.70 -13.71 19.37
N ASP A 138 -2.32 -13.43 18.13
CA ASP A 138 -1.66 -14.40 17.26
C ASP A 138 -0.14 -14.47 17.53
N PRO A 139 0.39 -15.61 18.03
CA PRO A 139 1.82 -15.80 18.28
C PRO A 139 2.66 -15.82 17.00
N GLU A 140 2.09 -16.15 15.85
CA GLU A 140 2.80 -16.11 14.56
C GLU A 140 2.84 -14.71 13.95
N SER A 141 2.06 -13.77 14.50
CA SER A 141 2.01 -12.35 14.09
C SER A 141 3.06 -11.46 14.78
N VAL A 142 3.96 -12.05 15.57
CA VAL A 142 5.03 -11.34 16.29
C VAL A 142 5.95 -10.65 15.27
N GLY A 143 5.92 -9.31 15.22
CA GLY A 143 6.80 -8.51 14.33
C GLY A 143 6.10 -7.92 13.11
N GLY A 144 4.82 -8.19 12.90
CA GLY A 144 4.11 -7.72 11.71
C GLY A 144 3.93 -6.20 11.70
N PHE A 145 4.34 -5.54 10.61
CA PHE A 145 4.13 -4.11 10.34
C PHE A 145 2.71 -3.60 10.68
N GLN A 146 1.72 -4.47 10.53
CA GLN A 146 0.29 -4.23 10.78
C GLN A 146 -0.03 -3.84 12.23
N ARG A 147 0.73 -4.32 13.23
CA ARG A 147 0.52 -3.94 14.63
C ARG A 147 0.82 -2.46 14.89
N HIS A 148 1.62 -1.81 14.03
CA HIS A 148 2.00 -0.40 14.17
C HIS A 148 1.02 0.59 13.51
N GLU A 149 0.04 0.10 12.76
CA GLU A 149 -0.83 0.98 11.98
C GLU A 149 -2.00 1.51 12.80
N PHE A 150 -2.56 0.69 13.68
CA PHE A 150 -3.73 1.08 14.46
C PHE A 150 -3.49 2.24 15.44
N PRO A 151 -2.38 2.31 16.21
CA PRO A 151 -2.14 3.44 17.11
C PRO A 151 -2.07 4.78 16.35
N GLN A 152 -1.40 4.78 15.19
CA GLN A 152 -1.38 5.93 14.28
C GLN A 152 -2.78 6.29 13.77
N LEU A 153 -3.53 5.31 13.28
CA LEU A 153 -4.90 5.51 12.77
C LEU A 153 -5.80 6.11 13.86
N PHE A 154 -5.73 5.56 15.08
CA PHE A 154 -6.48 6.05 16.23
C PHE A 154 -6.11 7.50 16.57
N SER A 155 -4.81 7.85 16.61
CA SER A 155 -4.40 9.23 16.86
C SER A 155 -5.02 10.20 15.85
N GLN A 156 -4.98 9.86 14.57
CA GLN A 156 -5.46 10.70 13.47
C GLN A 156 -6.98 10.84 13.44
N HIS A 157 -7.72 9.78 13.78
CA HIS A 157 -9.16 9.71 13.53
C HIS A 157 -10.03 9.52 14.78
N ARG A 158 -9.48 9.64 15.99
CA ARG A 158 -10.26 9.48 17.25
C ARG A 158 -11.55 10.29 17.32
N GLN A 159 -11.64 11.42 16.63
CA GLN A 159 -12.80 12.32 16.66
C GLN A 159 -14.08 11.69 16.08
N VAL A 160 -13.97 10.56 15.37
CA VAL A 160 -15.13 9.80 14.89
C VAL A 160 -15.81 8.96 16.00
N LEU A 161 -15.16 8.87 17.17
CA LEU A 161 -15.62 8.13 18.34
C LEU A 161 -16.16 9.09 19.40
N ASP A 162 -17.09 8.63 20.23
CA ASP A 162 -17.51 9.43 21.38
C ASP A 162 -16.43 9.50 22.48
N ALA A 163 -16.56 10.42 23.43
CA ALA A 163 -15.54 10.64 24.46
C ALA A 163 -15.28 9.41 25.34
N LYS A 164 -16.32 8.60 25.62
CA LYS A 164 -16.21 7.39 26.43
C LYS A 164 -15.46 6.31 25.66
N GLU A 165 -15.73 6.18 24.37
CA GLU A 165 -15.02 5.29 23.47
C GLU A 165 -13.55 5.69 23.34
N GLN A 166 -13.27 6.97 23.08
CA GLN A 166 -11.90 7.47 22.98
C GLN A 166 -11.06 7.12 24.22
N ALA A 167 -11.59 7.37 25.42
CA ALA A 167 -10.92 7.03 26.67
C ALA A 167 -10.69 5.51 26.81
N ALA A 168 -11.73 4.70 26.56
CA ALA A 168 -11.63 3.24 26.67
C ALA A 168 -10.64 2.63 25.67
N TRP A 169 -10.54 3.18 24.46
CA TRP A 169 -9.62 2.69 23.42
C TRP A 169 -8.18 3.12 23.73
N LEU A 170 -7.99 4.31 24.29
CA LEU A 170 -6.69 4.77 24.76
C LEU A 170 -6.16 3.89 25.91
N ASP A 171 -7.01 3.57 26.89
CA ASP A 171 -6.63 2.68 28.01
C ASP A 171 -6.21 1.30 27.50
N GLU A 172 -6.91 0.75 26.51
CA GLU A 172 -6.54 -0.51 25.89
C GLU A 172 -5.20 -0.43 25.14
N LEU A 173 -4.94 0.67 24.43
CA LEU A 173 -3.66 0.90 23.76
C LEU A 173 -2.51 1.01 24.77
N LEU A 174 -2.70 1.73 25.88
CA LEU A 174 -1.71 1.81 26.96
C LEU A 174 -1.46 0.44 27.59
N GLN A 175 -2.51 -0.36 27.80
CA GLN A 175 -2.36 -1.73 28.28
C GLN A 175 -1.58 -2.58 27.27
N ALA A 176 -1.83 -2.44 25.97
CA ALA A 176 -1.06 -3.13 24.95
C ALA A 176 0.42 -2.73 24.97
N ILE A 177 0.72 -1.44 25.05
CA ILE A 177 2.10 -0.94 25.12
C ILE A 177 2.82 -1.52 26.36
N GLU A 178 2.16 -1.58 27.51
CA GLU A 178 2.76 -2.07 28.75
C GLU A 178 3.01 -3.59 28.73
N TYR A 179 2.04 -4.38 28.27
CA TYR A 179 2.03 -5.83 28.48
C TYR A 179 2.40 -6.66 27.24
N ASP A 180 2.23 -6.12 26.03
CA ASP A 180 2.66 -6.84 24.83
C ASP A 180 4.20 -6.92 24.79
N PRO A 181 4.79 -8.00 24.21
CA PRO A 181 6.23 -8.11 24.07
C PRO A 181 6.79 -6.94 23.26
N ASP A 182 7.80 -6.25 23.80
CA ASP A 182 8.50 -5.23 23.05
C ASP A 182 9.37 -5.85 21.96
N GLN A 183 9.47 -5.16 20.83
CA GLN A 183 10.20 -5.62 19.66
C GLN A 183 11.15 -4.52 19.19
N GLU A 184 12.24 -4.96 18.57
CA GLU A 184 13.16 -4.04 17.93
C GLU A 184 12.52 -3.43 16.68
N THR A 185 12.70 -2.13 16.52
CA THR A 185 12.24 -1.39 15.35
C THR A 185 13.31 -0.39 14.92
N ASN A 186 13.13 0.25 13.77
CA ASN A 186 13.96 1.37 13.32
C ASN A 186 13.05 2.48 12.80
N SER A 187 12.08 2.86 13.65
CA SER A 187 11.05 3.81 13.29
C SER A 187 11.60 5.24 13.39
N GLY A 188 11.60 5.95 12.25
CA GLY A 188 12.06 7.34 12.17
C GLY A 188 10.90 8.32 12.06
N PHE A 189 11.00 9.42 12.81
CA PHE A 189 10.03 10.49 12.87
C PHE A 189 10.73 11.84 12.65
N GLY A 190 10.44 12.50 11.52
CA GLY A 190 11.20 13.68 11.10
C GLY A 190 12.68 13.35 10.85
N GLU A 191 13.56 14.34 11.02
CA GLU A 191 15.01 14.16 10.81
C GLU A 191 15.74 13.69 12.08
N ASN A 192 15.19 13.99 13.25
CA ASN A 192 15.94 13.94 14.52
C ASN A 192 15.43 12.90 15.53
N VAL A 193 14.29 12.24 15.26
CA VAL A 193 13.74 11.24 16.18
C VAL A 193 13.80 9.87 15.54
N ARG A 194 14.43 8.93 16.23
CA ARG A 194 14.45 7.50 15.89
C ARG A 194 14.17 6.71 17.15
N PHE A 195 13.33 5.69 17.04
CA PHE A 195 13.08 4.75 18.11
C PHE A 195 13.51 3.36 17.71
N HIS A 196 14.07 2.65 18.68
CA HIS A 196 14.47 1.26 18.56
C HIS A 196 13.50 0.28 19.24
N SER A 197 12.50 0.82 19.94
CA SER A 197 11.44 0.07 20.62
C SER A 197 10.08 0.31 19.96
N THR A 198 9.30 -0.76 19.82
CA THR A 198 7.91 -0.66 19.37
C THR A 198 7.02 0.04 20.39
N ARG A 199 7.30 -0.10 21.68
CA ARG A 199 6.59 0.63 22.74
C ARG A 199 6.80 2.12 22.62
N ASP A 200 8.04 2.56 22.46
CA ASP A 200 8.37 3.99 22.29
C ASP A 200 7.72 4.57 21.03
N THR A 201 7.75 3.79 19.94
CA THR A 201 7.10 4.15 18.67
C THR A 201 5.59 4.35 18.85
N HIS A 202 4.89 3.39 19.45
CA HIS A 202 3.45 3.49 19.67
C HIS A 202 3.09 4.62 20.62
N LEU A 203 3.84 4.78 21.70
CA LEU A 203 3.62 5.83 22.69
C LEU A 203 3.78 7.22 22.07
N PHE A 204 4.81 7.41 21.23
CA PHE A 204 5.01 8.65 20.49
C PHE A 204 3.89 8.91 19.46
N GLN A 205 3.40 7.86 18.78
CA GLN A 205 2.27 7.98 17.85
C GLN A 205 1.00 8.48 18.52
N ILE A 206 0.72 8.08 19.78
CA ILE A 206 -0.50 8.46 20.51
C ILE A 206 -0.31 9.61 21.49
N LEU A 207 0.86 10.26 21.54
CA LEU A 207 1.20 11.28 22.54
C LEU A 207 0.21 12.46 22.56
N GLY A 208 -0.22 12.94 21.39
CA GLY A 208 -1.24 13.98 21.28
C GLY A 208 -2.58 13.54 21.91
N VAL A 209 -2.96 12.27 21.75
CA VAL A 209 -4.17 11.70 22.36
C VAL A 209 -4.02 11.59 23.88
N LEU A 210 -2.86 11.13 24.36
CA LEU A 210 -2.57 11.04 25.80
C LEU A 210 -2.74 12.39 26.48
N ARG A 211 -2.13 13.43 25.92
CA ARG A 211 -2.24 14.80 26.45
C ARG A 211 -3.66 15.37 26.38
N ALA A 212 -4.46 14.92 25.42
CA ALA A 212 -5.83 15.37 25.26
C ALA A 212 -6.81 14.70 26.23
N LEU A 213 -6.57 13.44 26.61
CA LEU A 213 -7.54 12.61 27.34
C LEU A 213 -7.13 12.24 28.76
N LYS A 214 -5.85 12.32 29.10
CA LYS A 214 -5.32 11.97 30.43
C LYS A 214 -4.96 13.21 31.25
N PRO A 215 -5.05 13.14 32.59
CA PRO A 215 -4.53 14.19 33.44
C PRO A 215 -3.02 14.43 33.21
N PRO A 216 -2.53 15.69 33.24
CA PRO A 216 -1.12 15.99 32.98
C PRO A 216 -0.14 15.20 33.85
N GLU A 217 -0.48 14.97 35.12
CA GLU A 217 0.34 14.20 36.05
C GLU A 217 0.53 12.73 35.64
N GLU A 218 -0.48 12.13 35.01
CA GLU A 218 -0.42 10.77 34.48
C GLU A 218 0.47 10.73 33.24
N VAL A 219 0.34 11.72 32.35
CA VAL A 219 1.18 11.85 31.16
C VAL A 219 2.65 12.04 31.55
N ASP A 220 2.94 12.89 32.54
CA ASP A 220 4.30 13.13 33.03
C ASP A 220 4.88 11.90 33.75
N ALA A 221 4.04 11.12 34.44
CA ALA A 221 4.47 9.84 35.01
C ALA A 221 4.83 8.82 33.91
N ILE A 222 4.06 8.76 32.83
CA ILE A 222 4.36 7.93 31.66
C ILE A 222 5.66 8.39 31.01
N LEU A 223 5.81 9.67 30.66
CA LEU A 223 7.02 10.18 29.99
C LEU A 223 8.31 9.98 30.80
N ARG A 224 8.24 10.01 32.14
CA ARG A 224 9.39 9.66 33.00
C ARG A 224 9.85 8.20 32.87
N ARG A 225 8.94 7.29 32.52
CA ARG A 225 9.24 5.87 32.28
C ARG A 225 9.80 5.60 30.88
N TYR A 226 9.54 6.51 29.93
CA TYR A 226 9.92 6.39 28.52
C TYR A 226 10.79 7.60 28.09
N PRO A 227 12.07 7.65 28.50
CA PRO A 227 12.92 8.84 28.34
C PRO A 227 13.20 9.21 26.88
N GLU A 228 13.26 8.24 25.95
CA GLU A 228 13.41 8.53 24.52
C GLU A 228 12.18 9.26 23.98
N VAL A 229 10.98 8.82 24.36
CA VAL A 229 9.72 9.48 24.00
C VAL A 229 9.64 10.87 24.63
N ALA A 230 10.08 11.03 25.87
CA ALA A 230 10.14 12.32 26.53
C ALA A 230 11.09 13.30 25.81
N ALA A 231 12.26 12.83 25.38
CA ALA A 231 13.20 13.64 24.60
C ALA A 231 12.59 14.03 23.24
N ALA A 232 11.96 13.08 22.55
CA ALA A 232 11.26 13.35 21.29
C ALA A 232 10.10 14.34 21.47
N ALA A 233 9.38 14.28 22.60
CA ALA A 233 8.29 15.19 22.93
C ALA A 233 8.75 16.64 23.17
N GLN A 234 10.04 16.89 23.44
CA GLN A 234 10.58 18.25 23.48
C GLN A 234 10.66 18.88 22.09
N ILE A 235 10.91 18.06 21.06
CA ILE A 235 10.97 18.48 19.66
C ILE A 235 9.55 18.51 19.07
N TYR A 236 8.74 17.50 19.39
CA TYR A 236 7.39 17.29 18.86
C TYR A 236 6.39 17.12 20.01
N PRO A 237 5.83 18.22 20.57
CA PRO A 237 5.01 18.19 21.78
C PRO A 237 3.74 17.33 21.70
N LEU A 238 3.20 17.09 20.50
CA LEU A 238 2.04 16.23 20.28
C LEU A 238 2.41 14.91 19.60
N GLY A 239 3.71 14.58 19.58
CA GLY A 239 4.23 13.38 18.94
C GLY A 239 4.03 13.41 17.42
N LEU A 240 3.45 12.35 16.88
CA LEU A 240 3.16 12.24 15.44
C LEU A 240 2.27 13.39 14.92
N GLU A 241 1.33 13.89 15.72
CA GLU A 241 0.44 14.98 15.31
C GLU A 241 1.21 16.28 15.01
N SER A 242 2.28 16.57 15.76
CA SER A 242 3.15 17.72 15.47
C SER A 242 3.80 17.59 14.09
N LEU A 243 4.29 16.40 13.72
CA LEU A 243 4.87 16.16 12.40
C LEU A 243 3.84 16.30 11.28
N MET A 244 2.60 15.87 11.51
CA MET A 244 1.53 16.01 10.53
C MET A 244 1.12 17.46 10.33
N SER A 245 1.11 18.28 11.38
CA SER A 245 0.82 19.72 11.28
C SER A 245 1.87 20.53 10.53
N LEU A 246 3.12 20.04 10.48
CA LEU A 246 4.19 20.65 9.69
C LEU A 246 4.09 20.34 8.19
N ARG A 247 3.20 19.41 7.80
CA ARG A 247 2.90 19.17 6.38
C ARG A 247 1.99 20.28 5.87
N PRO A 248 2.32 20.95 4.75
CA PRO A 248 1.41 21.91 4.16
C PRO A 248 0.06 21.23 3.87
N PRO A 249 -1.08 21.93 4.07
CA PRO A 249 -2.38 21.38 3.72
C PRO A 249 -2.34 20.99 2.24
N ALA A 250 -2.79 19.77 1.93
CA ALA A 250 -2.92 19.32 0.55
C ALA A 250 -3.80 20.32 -0.19
N GLY A 251 -3.16 21.19 -0.97
CA GLY A 251 -3.79 22.34 -1.61
C GLY A 251 -4.96 21.90 -2.48
N THR A 252 -6.08 22.58 -2.26
CA THR A 252 -7.24 22.70 -3.14
C THR A 252 -6.82 23.01 -4.58
N ALA A 253 -6.62 21.96 -5.36
CA ALA A 253 -6.68 21.98 -6.82
C ALA A 253 -7.28 20.63 -7.23
N GLY A 254 -8.42 20.67 -7.92
CA GLY A 254 -9.16 19.49 -8.35
C GLY A 254 -8.26 18.47 -9.05
N GLY A 255 -8.24 17.25 -8.53
CA GLY A 255 -7.42 16.15 -9.02
C GLY A 255 -7.00 15.26 -7.86
N GLY A 256 -7.75 14.18 -7.63
CA GLY A 256 -7.57 13.26 -6.51
C GLY A 256 -6.11 12.86 -6.31
N ARG A 257 -5.55 13.22 -5.16
CA ARG A 257 -4.24 12.79 -4.69
C ARG A 257 -4.41 11.73 -3.62
N ILE A 258 -4.32 10.46 -4.01
CA ILE A 258 -3.97 9.35 -3.13
C ILE A 258 -2.97 8.49 -3.91
N GLY A 259 -1.73 8.48 -3.43
CA GLY A 259 -0.62 7.79 -4.08
C GLY A 259 -0.73 6.28 -3.97
N SER A 260 -0.77 5.61 -5.11
CA SER A 260 -0.48 4.19 -5.24
C SER A 260 1.03 3.99 -5.12
N GLY A 261 1.50 3.65 -3.92
CA GLY A 261 2.90 3.25 -3.70
C GLY A 261 3.08 1.75 -3.91
N SER A 262 3.75 1.38 -5.01
CA SER A 262 4.30 0.04 -5.19
C SER A 262 5.31 -0.28 -4.09
N GLY A 263 5.22 -1.49 -3.54
CA GLY A 263 5.97 -1.92 -2.36
C GLY A 263 7.49 -1.92 -2.57
N SER A 264 8.17 -1.06 -1.81
CA SER A 264 9.38 -1.36 -1.03
C SER A 264 9.85 -0.04 -0.40
N GLY A 265 10.00 -0.02 0.92
CA GLY A 265 10.66 1.06 1.64
C GLY A 265 9.73 2.11 2.24
N PHE A 266 9.87 2.27 3.54
CA PHE A 266 9.46 3.43 4.31
C PHE A 266 9.78 4.74 3.59
N GLY A 267 8.81 5.66 3.61
CA GLY A 267 9.04 7.04 3.20
C GLY A 267 7.99 7.51 2.22
N SER A 268 6.86 7.96 2.76
CA SER A 268 6.06 9.00 2.12
C SER A 268 6.93 10.27 2.05
N ARG A 269 7.85 10.30 1.08
CA ARG A 269 8.54 11.51 0.63
C ARG A 269 7.83 12.00 -0.62
N ASP A 270 7.74 13.31 -0.73
CA ASP A 270 7.26 14.09 -1.87
C ASP A 270 7.84 13.60 -3.21
N ARG A 271 7.33 12.50 -3.76
CA ARG A 271 7.50 12.21 -5.18
C ARG A 271 6.60 13.19 -5.91
N ARG A 272 7.18 14.30 -6.36
CA ARG A 272 6.62 15.08 -7.47
C ARG A 272 6.27 14.08 -8.58
N LEU A 273 5.05 14.14 -9.08
CA LEU A 273 4.67 13.34 -10.23
C LEU A 273 5.70 13.60 -11.34
N PRO A 274 6.22 12.56 -12.01
CA PRO A 274 7.17 12.73 -13.10
C PRO A 274 6.56 13.69 -14.12
N GLY A 275 7.24 14.79 -14.43
CA GLY A 275 6.81 15.73 -15.48
C GLY A 275 7.16 15.20 -16.87
N PRO A 276 6.69 15.83 -17.96
CA PRO A 276 7.01 15.41 -19.33
C PRO A 276 8.53 15.28 -19.59
N SER A 277 9.33 16.15 -18.97
CA SER A 277 10.80 16.16 -19.07
C SER A 277 11.50 14.95 -18.46
N THR A 278 10.79 14.13 -17.68
CA THR A 278 11.37 12.96 -16.98
C THR A 278 11.23 11.65 -17.77
N VAL A 279 10.39 11.62 -18.82
CA VAL A 279 10.19 10.42 -19.65
C VAL A 279 11.50 9.91 -20.28
N PRO A 280 12.38 10.78 -20.84
CA PRO A 280 13.68 10.33 -21.35
C PRO A 280 14.56 9.69 -20.28
N GLU A 281 14.60 10.26 -19.07
CA GLU A 281 15.37 9.73 -17.93
C GLU A 281 14.83 8.36 -17.49
N LEU A 282 13.51 8.19 -17.45
CA LEU A 282 12.88 6.90 -17.14
C LEU A 282 13.20 5.83 -18.19
N LEU A 283 13.25 6.19 -19.47
CA LEU A 283 13.64 5.29 -20.56
C LEU A 283 15.13 4.93 -20.53
N GLU A 284 15.99 5.86 -20.14
CA GLU A 284 17.41 5.60 -19.95
C GLU A 284 17.64 4.65 -18.77
N GLU A 285 16.95 4.88 -17.66
CA GLU A 285 16.97 4.00 -16.49
C GLU A 285 16.44 2.60 -16.82
N ALA A 286 15.34 2.49 -17.59
CA ALA A 286 14.82 1.21 -18.05
C ALA A 286 15.85 0.43 -18.89
N ARG A 287 16.60 1.11 -19.76
CA ARG A 287 17.70 0.50 -20.54
C ARG A 287 18.88 0.09 -19.67
N ARG A 288 19.22 0.87 -18.63
CA ARG A 288 20.27 0.51 -17.67
C ARG A 288 19.88 -0.78 -16.94
N LEU A 289 18.68 -0.82 -16.36
CA LEU A 289 18.15 -1.99 -15.67
C LEU A 289 18.06 -3.21 -16.60
N HIS A 290 17.66 -3.02 -17.86
CA HIS A 290 17.60 -4.14 -18.81
C HIS A 290 18.97 -4.78 -19.05
N ARG A 291 20.03 -3.96 -19.17
CA ARG A 291 21.41 -4.48 -19.30
C ARG A 291 21.86 -5.27 -18.08
N GLU A 292 21.40 -4.89 -16.89
CA GLU A 292 21.67 -5.62 -15.65
C GLU A 292 20.88 -6.92 -15.59
N ASP A 293 19.59 -6.89 -15.95
CA ASP A 293 18.73 -8.08 -15.94
C ASP A 293 19.20 -9.18 -16.91
N ILE A 294 19.84 -8.80 -18.03
CA ILE A 294 20.37 -9.74 -19.04
C ILE A 294 21.87 -10.03 -18.89
N ASP A 295 22.54 -9.54 -17.84
CA ASP A 295 23.98 -9.75 -17.66
C ASP A 295 24.29 -11.26 -17.66
N PRO A 296 25.07 -11.79 -18.63
CA PRO A 296 25.35 -13.23 -18.68
C PRO A 296 26.14 -13.73 -17.45
N GLY A 297 26.83 -12.84 -16.74
CA GLY A 297 27.56 -13.17 -15.50
C GLY A 297 26.66 -13.21 -14.25
N ASP A 298 25.53 -12.52 -14.29
CA ASP A 298 24.55 -12.46 -13.19
C ASP A 298 23.12 -12.23 -13.72
N PRO A 299 22.54 -13.19 -14.47
CA PRO A 299 21.27 -12.97 -15.14
C PRO A 299 20.12 -13.00 -14.14
N ASN A 300 19.12 -12.13 -14.34
CA ASN A 300 17.90 -12.17 -13.55
C ASN A 300 17.08 -13.42 -13.91
N LEU A 301 16.96 -14.34 -12.95
CA LEU A 301 16.26 -15.61 -13.14
C LEU A 301 14.74 -15.53 -12.87
N ALA A 302 14.22 -14.36 -12.53
CA ALA A 302 12.79 -14.17 -12.37
C ALA A 302 12.06 -14.26 -13.73
N PRO A 303 10.75 -14.54 -13.77
CA PRO A 303 9.97 -14.33 -14.98
C PRO A 303 10.04 -12.87 -15.45
N HIS A 304 10.18 -12.64 -16.75
CA HIS A 304 10.38 -11.32 -17.39
C HIS A 304 9.44 -10.21 -16.88
N VAL A 305 8.18 -10.55 -16.61
CA VAL A 305 7.17 -9.58 -16.11
C VAL A 305 7.52 -8.97 -14.74
N PHE A 306 8.40 -9.62 -13.97
CA PHE A 306 8.83 -9.16 -12.66
C PHE A 306 10.19 -8.49 -12.66
N TRP A 307 10.85 -8.43 -13.82
CA TRP A 307 12.14 -7.78 -13.95
C TRP A 307 12.03 -6.28 -13.64
N PRO A 308 13.00 -5.70 -12.91
CA PRO A 308 13.13 -4.26 -12.74
C PRO A 308 13.01 -3.49 -14.06
N SER A 309 13.64 -3.97 -15.13
CA SER A 309 13.56 -3.33 -16.44
C SER A 309 12.16 -3.32 -17.04
N CYS A 310 11.43 -4.44 -16.96
CA CYS A 310 10.06 -4.54 -17.46
C CYS A 310 9.16 -3.51 -16.76
N HIS A 311 9.28 -3.41 -15.44
CA HIS A 311 8.51 -2.43 -14.67
C HIS A 311 8.90 -0.98 -15.02
N ALA A 312 10.19 -0.70 -15.22
CA ALA A 312 10.67 0.61 -15.61
C ALA A 312 10.12 1.05 -16.99
N TYR A 313 10.12 0.15 -17.98
CA TYR A 313 9.50 0.41 -19.28
C TYR A 313 8.01 0.69 -19.17
N LYS A 314 7.24 -0.15 -18.45
CA LYS A 314 5.81 0.06 -18.19
C LYS A 314 5.53 1.46 -17.64
N LEU A 315 6.31 1.87 -16.63
CA LEU A 315 6.17 3.16 -15.98
C LEU A 315 6.53 4.33 -16.90
N ALA A 316 7.66 4.23 -17.62
CA ALA A 316 8.10 5.25 -18.56
C ALA A 316 7.05 5.49 -19.65
N LEU A 317 6.52 4.42 -20.24
CA LEU A 317 5.55 4.50 -21.32
C LEU A 317 4.16 4.93 -20.83
N TYR A 318 3.74 4.54 -19.61
CA TYR A 318 2.55 5.12 -18.98
C TYR A 318 2.65 6.64 -18.88
N TRP A 319 3.76 7.17 -18.36
CA TRP A 319 3.94 8.62 -18.22
C TRP A 319 4.06 9.32 -19.58
N ALA A 320 4.67 8.67 -20.57
CA ALA A 320 4.70 9.18 -21.94
C ALA A 320 3.29 9.35 -22.51
N GLY A 321 2.44 8.31 -22.43
CA GLY A 321 1.04 8.39 -22.85
C GLY A 321 0.24 9.41 -22.04
N ARG A 322 0.50 9.52 -20.74
CA ARG A 322 -0.19 10.48 -19.85
C ARG A 322 0.09 11.94 -20.19
N HIS A 323 1.32 12.26 -20.59
CA HIS A 323 1.76 13.65 -20.83
C HIS A 323 1.68 14.07 -22.29
N SER A 324 1.95 13.14 -23.20
CA SER A 324 2.07 13.42 -24.64
C SER A 324 1.00 12.73 -25.47
N GLY A 325 0.08 11.98 -24.85
CA GLY A 325 -0.98 11.29 -25.56
C GLY A 325 -0.41 10.33 -26.61
N MET A 326 -1.07 10.28 -27.77
CA MET A 326 -0.64 9.45 -28.91
C MET A 326 0.66 9.92 -29.57
N ASP A 327 1.10 11.17 -29.38
CA ASP A 327 2.34 11.67 -29.99
C ASP A 327 3.59 10.93 -29.49
N ALA A 328 3.49 10.26 -28.34
CA ALA A 328 4.55 9.44 -27.76
C ALA A 328 4.51 7.96 -28.19
N GLU A 329 3.57 7.53 -29.05
CA GLU A 329 3.49 6.15 -29.56
C GLU A 329 4.82 5.64 -30.15
N PRO A 330 5.61 6.42 -30.92
CA PRO A 330 6.90 5.96 -31.44
C PRO A 330 7.94 5.59 -30.38
N LEU A 331 7.73 5.94 -29.10
CA LEU A 331 8.61 5.51 -28.01
C LEU A 331 8.48 4.01 -27.71
N LEU A 332 7.38 3.36 -28.11
CA LEU A 332 7.20 1.91 -27.95
C LEU A 332 8.22 1.11 -28.76
N ASP A 333 8.70 1.64 -29.90
CA ASP A 333 9.74 1.03 -30.72
C ASP A 333 11.10 0.95 -30.02
N GLN A 334 11.26 1.64 -28.88
CA GLN A 334 12.48 1.63 -28.08
C GLN A 334 12.52 0.52 -27.02
N VAL A 335 11.46 -0.28 -26.92
CA VAL A 335 11.38 -1.39 -25.97
C VAL A 335 12.03 -2.63 -26.61
N PRO A 336 13.12 -3.18 -26.02
CA PRO A 336 13.97 -4.16 -26.68
C PRO A 336 13.41 -5.58 -26.71
N ASP A 337 12.50 -5.90 -25.78
CA ASP A 337 11.93 -7.23 -25.58
C ASP A 337 10.44 -7.23 -25.93
N ILE A 338 9.98 -8.25 -26.66
CA ILE A 338 8.59 -8.33 -27.14
C ILE A 338 7.57 -8.46 -26.00
N ASP A 339 7.92 -9.17 -24.93
CA ASP A 339 7.05 -9.31 -23.76
C ASP A 339 6.93 -7.98 -23.02
N PHE A 340 8.03 -7.21 -22.97
CA PHE A 340 8.01 -5.86 -22.41
C PHE A 340 7.20 -4.92 -23.29
N ALA A 341 7.34 -5.01 -24.61
CA ALA A 341 6.65 -4.14 -25.56
C ALA A 341 5.13 -4.28 -25.43
N ILE A 342 4.61 -5.51 -25.30
CA ILE A 342 3.18 -5.76 -25.08
C ILE A 342 2.70 -5.09 -23.79
N LEU A 343 3.42 -5.30 -22.68
CA LEU A 343 3.03 -4.72 -21.40
C LEU A 343 3.18 -3.20 -21.38
N ALA A 344 4.22 -2.66 -22.01
CA ALA A 344 4.45 -1.23 -22.13
C ALA A 344 3.39 -0.55 -23.01
N ALA A 345 2.94 -1.20 -24.09
CA ALA A 345 1.86 -0.70 -24.94
C ALA A 345 0.52 -0.64 -24.17
N ILE A 346 0.23 -1.64 -23.34
CA ILE A 346 -0.96 -1.64 -22.46
C ILE A 346 -0.91 -0.47 -21.48
N GLU A 347 0.23 -0.25 -20.82
CA GLU A 347 0.34 0.83 -19.84
C GLU A 347 0.45 2.22 -20.49
N PHE A 348 1.00 2.32 -21.70
CA PHE A 348 0.91 3.52 -22.55
C PHE A 348 -0.54 3.88 -22.82
N ALA A 349 -1.34 2.92 -23.30
CA ALA A 349 -2.76 3.12 -23.53
C ALA A 349 -3.50 3.53 -22.25
N ALA A 350 -3.18 2.91 -21.10
CA ALA A 350 -3.74 3.30 -19.81
C ALA A 350 -3.39 4.76 -19.45
N GLY A 351 -2.16 5.21 -19.74
CA GLY A 351 -1.73 6.60 -19.58
C GLY A 351 -2.50 7.57 -20.46
N VAL A 352 -2.67 7.24 -21.75
CA VAL A 352 -3.47 8.03 -22.72
C VAL A 352 -4.92 8.16 -22.24
N LEU A 353 -5.50 7.08 -21.71
CA LEU A 353 -6.86 7.06 -21.16
C LEU A 353 -6.98 7.77 -19.81
N GLY A 354 -5.86 8.22 -19.22
CA GLY A 354 -5.84 8.89 -17.94
C GLY A 354 -6.22 8.01 -16.75
N LEU A 355 -6.03 6.69 -16.89
CA LEU A 355 -6.19 5.75 -15.79
C LEU A 355 -5.11 6.00 -14.72
N PRO A 356 -5.30 5.53 -13.48
CA PRO A 356 -4.26 5.65 -12.46
C PRO A 356 -2.93 4.99 -12.89
N GLU A 357 -1.84 5.28 -12.20
CA GLU A 357 -0.53 4.69 -12.51
C GLU A 357 -0.55 3.14 -12.49
N PRO A 358 0.28 2.45 -13.30
CA PRO A 358 0.55 1.02 -13.16
C PRO A 358 0.95 0.63 -11.74
N PHE A 359 0.40 -0.49 -11.28
CA PHE A 359 0.93 -1.22 -10.14
C PHE A 359 2.01 -2.19 -10.61
N GLY A 360 2.98 -2.49 -9.76
CA GLY A 360 3.86 -3.62 -10.02
C GLY A 360 4.74 -4.01 -8.84
N VAL A 361 4.92 -5.32 -8.68
CA VAL A 361 5.96 -5.90 -7.85
C VAL A 361 7.22 -6.06 -8.70
N ARG A 362 8.37 -5.64 -8.16
CA ARG A 362 9.68 -5.90 -8.76
C ARG A 362 10.32 -7.07 -8.02
N MET A 363 10.96 -7.98 -8.74
CA MET A 363 11.76 -9.04 -8.13
C MET A 363 13.18 -8.97 -8.68
N GLU A 364 14.11 -8.66 -7.77
CA GLU A 364 15.54 -8.80 -7.99
C GLU A 364 15.93 -10.18 -7.47
N HIS A 365 16.45 -11.05 -8.36
CA HIS A 365 17.06 -12.30 -7.94
C HIS A 365 18.56 -12.19 -8.09
N HIS A 366 19.26 -11.98 -6.98
CA HIS A 366 20.71 -12.16 -6.94
C HIS A 366 21.05 -13.60 -6.56
N PRO A 367 22.01 -14.25 -7.22
CA PRO A 367 22.57 -15.51 -6.77
C PRO A 367 23.11 -15.30 -5.35
N LYS A 368 22.84 -16.27 -4.47
CA LYS A 368 23.39 -16.25 -3.11
C LYS A 368 24.91 -16.13 -3.23
N ARG A 369 25.48 -15.00 -2.79
CA ARG A 369 26.91 -14.93 -2.51
C ARG A 369 27.18 -15.95 -1.40
N HIS A 370 27.64 -17.13 -1.79
CA HIS A 370 28.29 -18.05 -0.87
C HIS A 370 29.60 -17.37 -0.46
N GLY A 371 29.57 -16.70 0.69
CA GLY A 371 30.75 -16.27 1.44
C GLY A 371 30.96 -17.22 2.60
#